data_AF-A0A8T7F9P0-F1
#
_entry.id   AF-A0A8T7F9P0-F1
#
_cell.length_a   1.000
_cell.length_b   1.000
_cell.length_c   1.000
_cell.angle_alpha   90.00
_cell.angle_beta   90.00
_cell.angle_gamma   90.00
#
_symmetry.space_group_name_H-M   'P 1'
#
loop_
_entity.id
_entity.type
_entity.pdbx_description
1 polymer ?
#
loop_
_entity_poly.entity_id
_entity_poly.type
_entity_poly.pdbx_seq_one_letter_code
_entity_poly.pdbx_strand_id
1 'polypeptide(L)'
;MTVQLGEVTFSDWISLEYEGGFTDTFIFDIDALNGLPPFVFHPLLQRLVAELDKKRPGASLWIRVTSPGEWYLMEVKRSMTDGFSVPYVVTSKDKTPDYHSFSFGPRLFSPALPRPPKMDDEFSHFSREELKCLQVLTRNRKGSLEEIASLVGLPETITFDVLQGLQKKKKVIFKLGEVFQKDKSKPKKMDPYWMWHPTRKGVSAALRSWGASKGVDFSGVKELNQHLIGTPHRANSRRWLAWLRSAYPLTEIWTGWTEVQLPEISVRPDALAWGRIQGFETMFWLELGDEHKKRMEIQRITRIRLASALEFCQQTGVRLVYAQISPKWVQKAVGMALSPLPPDMAAVTASTRRFGKLPTVEWGAITTL
;
A
#
# COMPACT_ATOMS: atom_id res chain seq x y z
N MET A 1 19.53 -12.91 -4.52
CA MET A 1 19.52 -13.90 -5.62
C MET A 1 18.38 -14.86 -5.32
N THR A 2 17.34 -14.87 -6.15
CA THR A 2 16.12 -15.63 -5.85
C THR A 2 16.39 -17.11 -5.68
N VAL A 3 15.83 -17.70 -4.63
CA VAL A 3 15.93 -19.13 -4.34
C VAL A 3 14.55 -19.78 -4.36
N GLN A 4 14.51 -21.06 -4.70
CA GLN A 4 13.27 -21.84 -4.80
C GLN A 4 13.24 -22.95 -3.75
N LEU A 5 12.08 -23.12 -3.13
CA LEU A 5 11.78 -24.22 -2.21
C LEU A 5 10.43 -24.83 -2.59
N GLY A 6 10.45 -25.95 -3.32
CA GLY A 6 9.22 -26.51 -3.89
C GLY A 6 8.57 -25.55 -4.89
N GLU A 7 7.34 -25.13 -4.61
CA GLU A 7 6.60 -24.16 -5.45
C GLU A 7 6.74 -22.71 -4.98
N VAL A 8 7.39 -22.48 -3.83
CA VAL A 8 7.58 -21.13 -3.28
C VAL A 8 8.97 -20.57 -3.55
N THR A 9 9.06 -19.25 -3.64
CA THR A 9 10.29 -18.50 -3.91
C THR A 9 10.56 -17.46 -2.84
N PHE A 10 11.85 -17.23 -2.57
CA PHE A 10 12.34 -16.22 -1.63
C PHE A 10 13.40 -15.35 -2.33
N SER A 11 13.53 -14.10 -1.89
CA SER A 11 14.45 -13.12 -2.48
C SER A 11 15.92 -13.55 -2.38
N ASP A 12 16.26 -14.25 -1.30
CA ASP A 12 17.56 -14.91 -1.11
C ASP A 12 17.51 -15.94 0.02
N TRP A 13 18.67 -16.53 0.30
CA TRP A 13 18.94 -17.38 1.45
C TRP A 13 20.34 -17.08 1.99
N ILE A 14 20.47 -17.10 3.32
CA ILE A 14 21.74 -16.90 4.02
C ILE A 14 21.85 -17.84 5.21
N SER A 15 23.09 -18.23 5.50
CA SER A 15 23.45 -18.98 6.70
C SER A 15 24.19 -18.04 7.63
N LEU A 16 23.55 -17.62 8.72
CA LEU A 16 24.13 -16.68 9.69
C LEU A 16 24.79 -17.47 10.81
N GLU A 17 26.00 -17.09 11.18
CA GLU A 17 26.74 -17.73 12.27
C GLU A 17 26.36 -17.10 13.61
N TYR A 18 25.85 -17.90 14.53
CA TYR A 18 25.55 -17.51 15.91
C TYR A 18 25.89 -18.64 16.87
N GLU A 19 26.41 -18.30 18.04
CA GLU A 19 26.61 -19.24 19.17
C GLU A 19 27.28 -20.58 18.78
N GLY A 20 28.19 -20.57 17.79
CA GLY A 20 28.90 -21.77 17.32
C GLY A 20 28.12 -22.68 16.36
N GLY A 21 26.99 -22.22 15.83
CA GLY A 21 26.23 -22.89 14.78
C GLY A 21 25.71 -21.93 13.72
N PHE A 22 24.97 -22.47 12.76
CA PHE A 22 24.50 -21.72 11.61
C PHE A 22 22.98 -21.74 11.49
N THR A 23 22.38 -20.59 11.21
CA THR A 23 20.96 -20.54 10.86
C THR A 23 20.71 -21.04 9.45
N ASP A 24 19.46 -21.39 9.20
CA ASP A 24 18.93 -21.61 7.87
C ASP A 24 17.90 -20.52 7.53
N THR A 25 18.38 -19.35 7.10
CA THR A 25 17.56 -18.13 7.01
C THR A 25 17.18 -17.79 5.57
N PHE A 26 15.88 -17.81 5.28
CA PHE A 26 15.32 -17.36 4.01
C PHE A 26 14.98 -15.88 4.07
N ILE A 27 15.17 -15.17 2.96
CA ILE A 27 15.03 -13.72 2.90
C ILE A 27 13.82 -13.34 2.05
N PHE A 28 13.00 -12.44 2.56
CA PHE A 28 11.90 -11.82 1.83
C PHE A 28 12.06 -10.30 1.81
N ASP A 29 12.22 -9.73 0.61
CA ASP A 29 12.39 -8.29 0.43
C ASP A 29 11.05 -7.58 0.21
N ILE A 30 10.83 -6.51 0.97
CA ILE A 30 9.70 -5.57 0.80
C ILE A 30 10.28 -4.20 0.41
N ASP A 31 9.77 -3.62 -0.67
CA ASP A 31 10.00 -2.20 -1.01
C ASP A 31 8.71 -1.43 -0.76
N ALA A 32 8.76 -0.45 0.15
CA ALA A 32 7.63 0.39 0.53
C ALA A 32 7.04 1.16 -0.67
N LEU A 33 7.81 1.34 -1.74
CA LEU A 33 7.43 2.07 -2.95
C LEU A 33 6.81 1.17 -4.04
N ASN A 34 6.61 -0.12 -3.76
CA ASN A 34 5.93 -1.07 -4.67
C ASN A 34 4.40 -1.05 -4.57
N GLY A 35 3.82 -0.01 -3.96
CA GLY A 35 2.38 0.29 -4.04
C GLY A 35 1.46 -0.59 -3.18
N LEU A 36 2.00 -1.45 -2.32
CA LEU A 36 1.24 -2.19 -1.31
C LEU A 36 1.30 -1.51 0.05
N PRO A 37 0.18 -1.46 0.80
CA PRO A 37 0.22 -1.06 2.20
C PRO A 37 0.98 -2.10 3.05
N PRO A 38 1.63 -1.70 4.15
CA PRO A 38 2.52 -2.58 4.93
C PRO A 38 1.84 -3.82 5.51
N PHE A 39 0.58 -3.70 5.95
CA PHE A 39 -0.18 -4.79 6.58
C PHE A 39 -0.72 -5.86 5.62
N VAL A 40 -0.65 -5.63 4.30
CA VAL A 40 -1.21 -6.63 3.34
C VAL A 40 -0.28 -7.82 3.11
N PHE A 41 0.98 -7.74 3.54
CA PHE A 41 1.97 -8.81 3.34
C PHE A 41 1.76 -10.00 4.28
N HIS A 42 1.12 -9.79 5.43
CA HIS A 42 0.98 -10.83 6.45
C HIS A 42 0.35 -12.14 5.93
N PRO A 43 -0.82 -12.15 5.25
CA PRO A 43 -1.41 -13.38 4.74
C PRO A 43 -0.55 -14.07 3.67
N LEU A 44 0.24 -13.31 2.91
CA LEU A 44 1.17 -13.86 1.94
C LEU A 44 2.31 -14.58 2.66
N LEU A 45 2.95 -13.89 3.60
CA LEU A 45 4.09 -14.43 4.35
C LEU A 45 3.70 -15.65 5.17
N GLN A 46 2.52 -15.67 5.80
CA GLN A 46 2.00 -16.86 6.49
C GLN A 46 1.95 -18.09 5.57
N ARG A 47 1.48 -17.93 4.33
CA ARG A 47 1.41 -19.02 3.34
C ARG A 47 2.79 -19.49 2.91
N LEU A 48 3.73 -18.56 2.71
CA LEU A 48 5.11 -18.89 2.36
C LEU A 48 5.83 -19.61 3.51
N VAL A 49 5.57 -19.19 4.74
CA VAL A 49 6.13 -19.77 5.97
C VAL A 49 5.63 -21.18 6.21
N ALA A 50 4.34 -21.45 5.97
CA ALA A 50 3.82 -22.81 6.10
C ALA A 50 4.52 -23.80 5.15
N GLU A 51 4.81 -23.39 3.91
CA GLU A 51 5.58 -24.21 2.97
C GLU A 51 7.06 -24.31 3.37
N LEU A 52 7.65 -23.22 3.89
CA LEU A 52 9.01 -23.21 4.41
C LEU A 52 9.20 -24.22 5.53
N ASP A 53 8.34 -24.17 6.55
CA ASP A 53 8.40 -25.03 7.72
C ASP A 53 8.24 -26.51 7.34
N LYS A 54 7.30 -26.80 6.44
CA LYS A 54 7.07 -28.15 5.91
C LYS A 54 8.26 -28.72 5.15
N LYS A 55 8.93 -27.90 4.33
CA LYS A 55 10.01 -28.35 3.43
C LYS A 55 11.39 -28.26 4.07
N ARG A 56 11.57 -27.36 5.04
CA ARG A 56 12.84 -27.13 5.71
C ARG A 56 12.62 -26.84 7.20
N PRO A 57 12.26 -27.88 7.99
CA PRO A 57 11.95 -27.71 9.41
C PRO A 57 13.11 -27.07 10.20
N GLY A 58 12.79 -26.05 11.00
CA GLY A 58 13.78 -25.27 11.76
C GLY A 58 14.45 -24.14 10.98
N ALA A 59 14.04 -23.90 9.72
CA ALA A 59 14.41 -22.68 9.01
C ALA A 59 13.82 -21.43 9.68
N SER A 60 14.37 -20.27 9.31
CA SER A 60 13.93 -18.95 9.80
C SER A 60 13.67 -18.01 8.63
N LEU A 61 12.91 -16.95 8.89
CA LEU A 61 12.55 -15.94 7.90
C LEU A 61 13.12 -14.56 8.27
N TRP A 62 13.86 -13.95 7.37
CA TRP A 62 14.32 -12.57 7.49
C TRP A 62 13.59 -11.68 6.47
N ILE A 63 12.72 -10.81 6.98
CA ILE A 63 11.97 -9.83 6.19
C ILE A 63 12.78 -8.53 6.17
N ARG A 64 13.24 -8.12 4.98
CA ARG A 64 14.01 -6.88 4.80
C ARG A 64 13.15 -5.81 4.16
N VAL A 65 13.02 -4.67 4.82
CA VAL A 65 12.21 -3.55 4.32
C VAL A 65 13.12 -2.44 3.79
N THR A 66 12.90 -2.05 2.54
CA THR A 66 13.45 -0.82 1.95
C THR A 66 12.40 0.26 2.05
N SER A 67 12.67 1.32 2.79
CA SER A 67 11.70 2.36 3.10
C SER A 67 12.39 3.72 3.27
N PRO A 68 11.83 4.81 2.75
CA PRO A 68 12.35 6.18 2.97
C PRO A 68 12.06 6.76 4.38
N GLY A 69 11.16 6.14 5.14
CA GLY A 69 10.84 6.51 6.52
C GLY A 69 10.64 5.29 7.42
N GLU A 70 10.45 5.51 8.71
CA GLU A 70 10.40 4.44 9.72
C GLU A 70 9.00 3.82 9.85
N TRP A 71 7.94 4.59 9.57
CA TRP A 71 6.56 4.16 9.79
C TRP A 71 6.23 2.86 9.06
N TYR A 72 6.62 2.75 7.78
CA TYR A 72 6.31 1.56 6.98
C TYR A 72 7.00 0.31 7.54
N LEU A 73 8.27 0.42 7.96
CA LEU A 73 9.01 -0.68 8.59
C LEU A 73 8.35 -1.09 9.92
N MET A 74 7.98 -0.11 10.74
CA MET A 74 7.33 -0.35 12.03
C MET A 74 5.95 -1.00 11.87
N GLU A 75 5.19 -0.59 10.85
CA GLU A 75 3.89 -1.18 10.57
C GLU A 75 3.99 -2.59 9.98
N VAL A 76 5.03 -2.89 9.18
CA VAL A 76 5.35 -4.28 8.79
C VAL A 76 5.67 -5.10 10.04
N LYS A 77 6.54 -4.63 10.94
CA LYS A 77 6.88 -5.31 12.21
C LYS A 77 5.62 -5.64 13.02
N ARG A 78 4.78 -4.62 13.26
CA ARG A 78 3.51 -4.77 13.99
C ARG A 78 2.59 -5.77 13.32
N SER A 79 2.55 -5.79 11.99
CA SER A 79 1.69 -6.72 11.24
C SER A 79 2.17 -8.17 11.30
N MET A 80 3.39 -8.47 11.76
CA MET A 80 3.92 -9.84 11.78
C MET A 80 3.79 -10.55 13.13
N THR A 81 3.21 -9.91 14.16
CA THR A 81 3.26 -10.39 15.56
C THR A 81 2.78 -11.84 15.75
N ASP A 82 1.77 -12.29 15.01
CA ASP A 82 1.11 -13.58 15.26
C ASP A 82 1.08 -14.52 14.03
N GLY A 83 0.98 -15.83 14.30
CA GLY A 83 0.62 -16.83 13.29
C GLY A 83 1.77 -17.32 12.39
N PHE A 84 3.02 -17.03 12.72
CA PHE A 84 4.20 -17.58 12.05
C PHE A 84 4.69 -18.83 12.78
N SER A 85 4.84 -19.96 12.08
CA SER A 85 5.36 -21.21 12.67
C SER A 85 6.88 -21.28 12.74
N VAL A 86 7.57 -20.33 12.11
CA VAL A 86 9.05 -20.26 12.07
C VAL A 86 9.56 -18.99 12.77
N PRO A 87 10.79 -19.02 13.32
CA PRO A 87 11.48 -17.83 13.77
C PRO A 87 11.52 -16.79 12.66
N TYR A 88 11.16 -15.55 12.94
CA TYR A 88 11.23 -14.49 11.95
C TYR A 88 11.79 -13.20 12.54
N VAL A 89 12.36 -12.36 11.68
CA VAL A 89 12.84 -11.03 12.04
C VAL A 89 12.53 -10.04 10.92
N VAL A 90 12.15 -8.82 11.29
CA VAL A 90 11.92 -7.72 10.35
C VAL A 90 12.97 -6.63 10.59
N THR A 91 13.77 -6.30 9.59
CA THR A 91 14.78 -5.22 9.69
C THR A 91 14.69 -4.27 8.50
N SER A 92 15.34 -3.10 8.63
CA SER A 92 15.70 -2.32 7.45
C SER A 92 16.70 -3.10 6.60
N LYS A 93 16.68 -2.91 5.28
CA LYS A 93 17.49 -3.71 4.34
C LYS A 93 19.00 -3.67 4.61
N ASP A 94 19.47 -2.58 5.18
CA ASP A 94 20.86 -2.29 5.56
C ASP A 94 21.27 -2.86 6.93
N LYS A 95 20.33 -3.36 7.72
CA LYS A 95 20.58 -3.91 9.05
C LYS A 95 20.53 -5.43 9.06
N THR A 96 21.67 -6.07 9.35
CA THR A 96 21.76 -7.50 9.66
C THR A 96 21.05 -7.80 10.99
N PRO A 97 20.27 -8.89 11.10
CA PRO A 97 19.62 -9.24 12.35
C PRO A 97 20.62 -9.75 13.38
N ASP A 98 20.32 -9.49 14.65
CA ASP A 98 20.97 -10.13 15.79
C ASP A 98 20.23 -11.41 16.16
N TYR A 99 20.90 -12.40 16.78
CA TYR A 99 20.25 -13.66 17.18
C TYR A 99 19.01 -13.44 18.06
N HIS A 100 19.08 -12.51 19.01
CA HIS A 100 17.96 -12.16 19.89
C HIS A 100 16.89 -11.27 19.25
N SER A 101 17.10 -10.82 18.01
CA SER A 101 16.12 -9.98 17.30
C SER A 101 15.02 -10.79 16.59
N PHE A 102 15.21 -12.11 16.49
CA PHE A 102 14.16 -13.01 16.00
C PHE A 102 13.01 -13.12 17.01
N SER A 103 11.80 -13.34 16.50
CA SER A 103 10.58 -13.51 17.29
C SER A 103 10.70 -14.61 18.35
N PHE A 104 11.48 -15.65 18.06
CA PHE A 104 12.00 -16.63 19.01
C PHE A 104 13.31 -17.21 18.44
N GLY A 105 14.10 -17.90 19.27
CA GLY A 105 15.44 -18.36 18.89
C GLY A 105 15.42 -19.29 17.67
N PRO A 106 16.14 -18.95 16.58
CA PRO A 106 16.24 -19.83 15.41
C PRO A 106 17.08 -21.08 15.71
N ARG A 107 16.72 -22.20 15.09
CA ARG A 107 17.50 -23.43 15.21
C ARG A 107 18.88 -23.24 14.57
N LEU A 108 19.91 -23.64 15.30
CA LEU A 108 21.28 -23.65 14.83
C LEU A 108 21.66 -25.06 14.35
N PHE A 109 22.27 -25.12 13.18
CA PHE A 109 22.74 -26.35 12.54
C PHE A 109 24.27 -26.39 12.53
N SER A 110 24.82 -27.59 12.71
CA SER A 110 26.25 -27.86 12.54
C SER A 110 26.42 -29.24 11.89
N PRO A 111 26.94 -29.33 10.65
CA PRO A 111 27.38 -28.23 9.78
C PRO A 111 26.21 -27.39 9.21
N ALA A 112 26.53 -26.27 8.55
CA ALA A 112 25.56 -25.45 7.83
C ALA A 112 24.79 -26.26 6.76
N LEU A 113 23.50 -25.96 6.60
CA LEU A 113 22.66 -26.65 5.61
C LEU A 113 22.99 -26.20 4.17
N PRO A 114 22.79 -27.07 3.17
CA PRO A 114 23.09 -26.73 1.79
C PRO A 114 22.16 -25.61 1.27
N ARG A 115 22.70 -24.75 0.42
CA ARG A 115 21.92 -23.67 -0.22
C ARG A 115 20.77 -24.24 -1.06
N PRO A 116 19.56 -23.66 -1.02
CA PRO A 116 18.49 -24.06 -1.93
C PRO A 116 18.83 -23.80 -3.41
N PRO A 117 18.13 -24.46 -4.34
CA PRO A 117 18.24 -24.18 -5.77
C PRO A 117 18.03 -22.70 -6.09
N LYS A 118 18.89 -22.16 -6.96
CA LYS A 118 18.75 -20.81 -7.51
C LYS A 118 17.66 -20.81 -8.58
N MET A 119 16.93 -19.71 -8.68
CA MET A 119 15.96 -19.46 -9.74
C MET A 119 16.31 -18.16 -10.44
N ASP A 120 16.18 -18.13 -11.75
CA ASP A 120 16.36 -16.90 -12.52
C ASP A 120 15.27 -15.89 -12.19
N ASP A 121 15.64 -14.60 -12.15
CA ASP A 121 14.69 -13.54 -11.92
C ASP A 121 13.81 -13.33 -13.16
N GLU A 122 12.61 -13.93 -13.11
CA GLU A 122 11.60 -13.84 -14.17
C GLU A 122 11.19 -12.39 -14.51
N PHE A 123 11.46 -11.39 -13.66
CA PHE A 123 10.99 -10.00 -13.82
C PHE A 123 12.07 -9.00 -14.22
N SER A 124 13.31 -9.44 -14.40
CA SER A 124 14.45 -8.63 -14.84
C SER A 124 14.21 -7.88 -16.16
N HIS A 125 13.25 -8.32 -16.98
CA HIS A 125 12.88 -7.70 -18.26
C HIS A 125 11.85 -6.55 -18.17
N PHE A 126 11.38 -6.23 -16.96
CA PHE A 126 10.50 -5.08 -16.72
C PHE A 126 11.29 -3.91 -16.15
N SER A 127 10.98 -2.70 -16.62
CA SER A 127 11.45 -1.49 -15.93
C SER A 127 10.73 -1.33 -14.57
N ARG A 128 11.29 -0.50 -13.70
CA ARG A 128 10.68 -0.16 -12.41
C ARG A 128 9.30 0.49 -12.61
N GLU A 129 9.19 1.38 -13.58
CA GLU A 129 7.96 2.10 -13.93
C GLU A 129 6.90 1.15 -14.48
N GLU A 130 7.30 0.20 -15.33
CA GLU A 130 6.41 -0.85 -15.84
C GLU A 130 5.82 -1.68 -14.70
N LEU A 131 6.65 -2.12 -13.75
CA LEU A 131 6.18 -2.86 -12.58
C LEU A 131 5.23 -2.01 -11.73
N LYS A 132 5.55 -0.74 -11.44
CA LYS A 132 4.68 0.17 -10.70
C LYS A 132 3.31 0.33 -11.35
N CYS A 133 3.25 0.53 -12.67
CA CYS A 133 1.99 0.60 -13.42
C CYS A 133 1.19 -0.70 -13.29
N LEU A 134 1.83 -1.87 -13.41
CA LEU A 134 1.17 -3.17 -13.26
C LEU A 134 0.67 -3.41 -11.83
N GLN A 135 1.45 -3.02 -10.82
CA GLN A 135 1.12 -3.12 -9.40
C GLN A 135 -0.13 -2.26 -9.08
N VAL A 136 -0.13 -0.99 -9.49
CA VAL A 136 -1.28 -0.08 -9.35
C VAL A 136 -2.51 -0.66 -10.05
N LEU A 137 -2.40 -1.06 -11.32
CA LEU A 137 -3.53 -1.64 -12.06
C LEU A 137 -4.02 -2.96 -11.45
N THR A 138 -3.13 -3.78 -10.92
CA THR A 138 -3.50 -5.04 -10.26
C THR A 138 -4.30 -4.80 -8.99
N ARG A 139 -3.88 -3.81 -8.18
CA ARG A 139 -4.61 -3.36 -6.98
C ARG A 139 -5.98 -2.77 -7.34
N ASN A 140 -5.99 -1.89 -8.34
CA ASN A 140 -7.13 -1.05 -8.70
C ASN A 140 -8.10 -1.72 -9.70
N ARG A 141 -7.71 -2.86 -10.28
CA ARG A 141 -8.41 -3.63 -11.33
C ARG A 141 -8.54 -2.95 -12.69
N LYS A 142 -8.70 -1.62 -12.73
CA LYS A 142 -8.71 -0.76 -13.91
C LYS A 142 -8.58 0.70 -13.48
N GLY A 143 -8.15 1.60 -14.37
CA GLY A 143 -8.11 3.04 -14.08
C GLY A 143 -7.87 3.90 -15.31
N SER A 144 -8.12 5.21 -15.17
CA SER A 144 -7.77 6.22 -16.19
C SER A 144 -6.26 6.51 -16.18
N LEU A 145 -5.78 7.23 -17.20
CA LEU A 145 -4.38 7.66 -17.23
C LEU A 145 -4.03 8.54 -16.03
N GLU A 146 -4.87 9.51 -15.66
CA GLU A 146 -4.58 10.44 -14.57
C GLU A 146 -4.59 9.73 -13.20
N GLU A 147 -5.50 8.77 -13.00
CA GLU A 147 -5.53 7.95 -11.78
C GLU A 147 -4.24 7.13 -11.63
N ILE A 148 -3.79 6.49 -12.72
CA ILE A 148 -2.57 5.67 -12.71
C ILE A 148 -1.36 6.56 -12.47
N ALA A 149 -1.22 7.64 -13.23
CA ALA A 149 -0.11 8.59 -13.12
C ALA A 149 0.05 9.14 -11.70
N SER A 150 -1.06 9.52 -11.06
CA SER A 150 -1.11 9.95 -9.66
C SER A 150 -0.52 8.90 -8.71
N LEU A 151 -1.00 7.65 -8.82
CA LEU A 151 -0.63 6.57 -7.91
C LEU A 151 0.79 6.04 -8.12
N VAL A 152 1.27 5.98 -9.37
CA VAL A 152 2.66 5.60 -9.65
C VAL A 152 3.65 6.73 -9.34
N GLY A 153 3.14 7.97 -9.29
CA GLY A 153 3.93 9.17 -9.05
C GLY A 153 4.80 9.59 -10.23
N LEU A 154 4.27 9.44 -11.44
CA LEU A 154 4.92 9.83 -12.69
C LEU A 154 4.06 10.88 -13.43
N PRO A 155 4.67 11.72 -14.29
CA PRO A 155 3.91 12.54 -15.22
C PRO A 155 3.00 11.69 -16.12
N GLU A 156 1.88 12.25 -16.56
CA GLU A 156 0.92 11.54 -17.43
C GLU A 156 1.53 11.11 -18.76
N THR A 157 2.42 11.93 -19.34
CA THR A 157 3.13 11.61 -20.59
C THR A 157 3.99 10.36 -20.44
N ILE A 158 4.84 10.32 -19.40
CA ILE A 158 5.68 9.15 -19.09
C ILE A 158 4.82 7.93 -18.77
N THR A 159 3.74 8.12 -18.00
CA THR A 159 2.82 7.03 -17.66
C THR A 159 2.17 6.44 -18.90
N PHE A 160 1.79 7.28 -19.87
CA PHE A 160 1.21 6.85 -21.13
C PHE A 160 2.20 6.02 -21.95
N ASP A 161 3.44 6.46 -22.08
CA ASP A 161 4.50 5.73 -22.80
C ASP A 161 4.76 4.35 -22.19
N VAL A 162 4.83 4.28 -20.85
CA VAL A 162 4.97 3.02 -20.10
C VAL A 162 3.77 2.09 -20.35
N LEU A 163 2.54 2.61 -20.31
CA LEU A 163 1.34 1.83 -20.55
C LEU A 163 1.26 1.32 -22.01
N GLN A 164 1.71 2.11 -22.98
CA GLN A 164 1.84 1.65 -24.37
C GLN A 164 2.88 0.52 -24.50
N GLY A 165 4.03 0.64 -23.84
CA GLY A 165 5.03 -0.42 -23.78
C GLY A 165 4.47 -1.72 -23.19
N LEU A 166 3.78 -1.62 -22.05
CA LEU A 166 3.10 -2.75 -21.42
C LEU A 166 1.99 -3.35 -22.30
N GLN A 167 1.29 -2.54 -23.09
CA GLN A 167 0.27 -3.01 -24.02
C GLN A 167 0.89 -3.81 -25.17
N LYS A 168 2.01 -3.34 -25.75
CA LYS A 168 2.79 -4.09 -26.74
C LYS A 168 3.27 -5.43 -26.19
N LYS A 169 3.68 -5.47 -24.91
CA LYS A 169 4.03 -6.69 -24.16
C LYS A 169 2.80 -7.55 -23.76
N LYS A 170 1.58 -7.15 -24.15
CA LYS A 170 0.29 -7.81 -23.82
C LYS A 170 0.07 -7.98 -22.31
N LYS A 171 0.57 -7.04 -21.50
CA LYS A 171 0.42 -7.04 -20.04
C LYS A 171 -0.76 -6.20 -19.60
N VAL A 172 -1.09 -5.15 -20.34
CA VAL A 172 -2.28 -4.32 -20.15
C VAL A 172 -3.07 -4.20 -21.45
N ILE A 173 -4.31 -3.70 -21.37
CA ILE A 173 -5.16 -3.38 -22.50
C ILE A 173 -5.95 -2.11 -22.22
N PHE A 174 -6.04 -1.21 -23.19
CA PHE A 174 -6.93 -0.05 -23.14
C PHE A 174 -8.26 -0.40 -23.80
N LYS A 175 -9.36 -0.37 -23.06
CA LYS A 175 -10.69 -0.76 -23.57
C LYS A 175 -11.83 -0.13 -22.78
N LEU A 176 -13.04 -0.16 -23.36
CA LEU A 176 -14.28 0.03 -22.62
C LEU A 176 -14.60 -1.24 -21.83
N GLY A 177 -14.66 -1.13 -20.50
CA GLY A 177 -14.91 -2.24 -19.58
C GLY A 177 -16.36 -2.34 -19.13
N GLU A 178 -16.64 -3.32 -18.26
CA GLU A 178 -17.92 -3.46 -17.56
C GLU A 178 -17.82 -2.82 -16.17
N VAL A 179 -18.89 -2.15 -15.74
CA VAL A 179 -19.06 -1.68 -14.36
C VAL A 179 -19.19 -2.90 -13.45
N PHE A 180 -18.47 -2.91 -12.33
CA PHE A 180 -18.63 -3.95 -11.32
C PHE A 180 -19.94 -3.75 -10.56
N GLN A 181 -21.02 -4.41 -10.95
CA GLN A 181 -22.31 -4.20 -10.30
C GLN A 181 -22.44 -4.99 -8.98
N LYS A 182 -23.05 -4.38 -7.96
CA LYS A 182 -23.42 -5.08 -6.71
C LYS A 182 -24.47 -6.16 -6.99
N ASP A 183 -25.48 -5.78 -7.75
CA ASP A 183 -26.58 -6.65 -8.14
C ASP A 183 -26.27 -7.28 -9.51
N LYS A 184 -25.88 -8.55 -9.49
CA LYS A 184 -25.53 -9.31 -10.70
C LYS A 184 -26.75 -9.70 -11.55
N SER A 185 -27.97 -9.54 -11.02
CA SER A 185 -29.20 -9.81 -11.77
C SER A 185 -29.53 -8.72 -12.79
N LYS A 186 -28.97 -7.51 -12.63
CA LYS A 186 -29.21 -6.39 -13.52
C LYS A 186 -28.41 -6.53 -14.83
N PRO A 187 -28.93 -5.97 -15.94
CA PRO A 187 -28.19 -5.94 -17.21
C PRO A 187 -26.79 -5.35 -17.03
N LYS A 188 -25.81 -5.95 -17.72
CA LYS A 188 -24.43 -5.47 -17.70
C LYS A 188 -24.36 -4.03 -18.20
N LYS A 189 -23.87 -3.14 -17.34
CA LYS A 189 -23.56 -1.74 -17.69
C LYS A 189 -22.09 -1.63 -18.07
N MET A 190 -21.83 -0.89 -19.14
CA MET A 190 -20.48 -0.54 -19.55
C MET A 190 -19.97 0.64 -18.75
N ASP A 191 -18.64 0.70 -18.60
CA ASP A 191 -17.99 1.86 -18.01
C ASP A 191 -18.30 3.13 -18.81
N PRO A 192 -18.30 4.31 -18.16
CA PRO A 192 -18.59 5.57 -18.85
C PRO A 192 -17.50 6.00 -19.85
N TYR A 193 -16.28 5.46 -19.72
CA TYR A 193 -15.14 5.80 -20.57
C TYR A 193 -14.12 4.66 -20.62
N TRP A 194 -13.22 4.74 -21.60
CA TRP A 194 -12.14 3.77 -21.79
C TRP A 194 -11.12 3.86 -20.65
N MET A 195 -10.68 2.70 -20.16
CA MET A 195 -9.71 2.61 -19.08
C MET A 195 -8.63 1.58 -19.41
N TRP A 196 -7.51 1.68 -18.71
CA TRP A 196 -6.47 0.66 -18.73
C TRP A 196 -6.84 -0.49 -17.81
N HIS A 197 -6.72 -1.72 -18.31
CA HIS A 197 -6.97 -2.95 -17.57
C HIS A 197 -5.71 -3.81 -17.57
N PRO A 198 -5.33 -4.43 -16.44
CA PRO A 198 -4.31 -5.46 -16.45
C PRO A 198 -4.87 -6.74 -17.10
N THR A 199 -4.06 -7.40 -17.92
CA THR A 199 -4.34 -8.76 -18.39
C THR A 199 -3.99 -9.77 -17.30
N ARG A 200 -4.40 -11.04 -17.45
CA ARG A 200 -3.96 -12.12 -16.54
C ARG A 200 -2.43 -12.21 -16.43
N LYS A 201 -1.71 -12.03 -17.54
CA LYS A 201 -0.24 -12.02 -17.57
C LYS A 201 0.35 -10.81 -16.86
N GLY A 202 -0.29 -9.64 -16.96
CA GLY A 202 0.09 -8.44 -16.22
C GLY A 202 -0.12 -8.59 -14.71
N VAL A 203 -1.29 -9.12 -14.30
CA VAL A 203 -1.57 -9.44 -12.89
C VAL A 203 -0.54 -10.44 -12.35
N SER A 204 -0.23 -11.50 -13.09
CA SER A 204 0.79 -12.46 -12.68
C SER A 204 2.14 -11.79 -12.45
N ALA A 205 2.59 -10.92 -13.35
CA ALA A 205 3.85 -10.20 -13.18
C ALA A 205 3.85 -9.31 -11.93
N ALA A 206 2.77 -8.55 -11.68
CA ALA A 206 2.64 -7.73 -10.47
C ALA A 206 2.69 -8.57 -9.19
N LEU A 207 1.93 -9.67 -9.12
CA LEU A 207 1.90 -10.52 -7.93
C LEU A 207 3.29 -11.10 -7.60
N ARG A 208 4.03 -11.55 -8.62
CA ARG A 208 5.37 -12.11 -8.43
C ARG A 208 6.40 -11.04 -8.08
N SER A 209 6.24 -9.82 -8.59
CA SER A 209 7.06 -8.67 -8.17
C SER A 209 6.88 -8.29 -6.69
N TRP A 210 5.77 -8.71 -6.07
CA TRP A 210 5.54 -8.60 -4.62
C TRP A 210 6.00 -9.83 -3.83
N GLY A 211 6.73 -10.76 -4.45
CA GLY A 211 7.22 -11.97 -3.79
C GLY A 211 6.17 -13.06 -3.59
N ALA A 212 4.94 -12.89 -4.09
CA ALA A 212 4.02 -14.02 -4.09
C ALA A 212 4.59 -15.13 -4.99
N SER A 213 4.36 -16.39 -4.66
CA SER A 213 4.75 -17.54 -5.49
C SER A 213 3.60 -18.03 -6.36
N LYS A 214 3.89 -18.79 -7.43
CA LYS A 214 2.85 -19.35 -8.32
C LYS A 214 1.90 -20.24 -7.50
N GLY A 215 0.59 -20.16 -7.75
CA GLY A 215 -0.40 -20.92 -6.98
C GLY A 215 -0.77 -20.31 -5.62
N VAL A 216 0.08 -19.46 -5.03
CA VAL A 216 -0.27 -18.72 -3.81
C VAL A 216 -1.29 -17.65 -4.15
N ASP A 217 -2.50 -17.78 -3.61
CA ASP A 217 -3.50 -16.72 -3.72
C ASP A 217 -3.02 -15.49 -2.93
N PHE A 218 -3.03 -14.35 -3.62
CA PHE A 218 -2.69 -13.04 -3.05
C PHE A 218 -3.65 -11.99 -3.61
N SER A 219 -4.93 -12.38 -3.75
CA SER A 219 -5.96 -11.53 -4.35
C SER A 219 -6.55 -10.49 -3.39
N GLY A 220 -6.32 -10.64 -2.08
CA GLY A 220 -6.77 -9.71 -1.03
C GLY A 220 -6.17 -8.31 -1.12
N VAL A 221 -5.12 -8.11 -1.92
CA VAL A 221 -4.51 -6.80 -2.16
C VAL A 221 -5.42 -5.82 -2.91
N LYS A 222 -6.46 -6.32 -3.58
CA LYS A 222 -7.29 -5.51 -4.47
C LYS A 222 -8.18 -4.55 -3.69
N GLU A 223 -8.43 -3.38 -4.28
CA GLU A 223 -9.37 -2.41 -3.71
C GLU A 223 -10.75 -3.03 -3.46
N LEU A 224 -11.36 -2.57 -2.37
CA LEU A 224 -12.73 -2.87 -2.00
C LEU A 224 -13.70 -1.98 -2.79
N ASN A 225 -15.00 -2.23 -2.63
CA ASN A 225 -16.05 -1.40 -3.25
C ASN A 225 -15.88 -1.20 -4.76
N GLN A 226 -15.60 -2.29 -5.49
CA GLN A 226 -15.30 -2.28 -6.93
C GLN A 226 -16.37 -1.58 -7.79
N HIS A 227 -17.61 -1.56 -7.30
CA HIS A 227 -18.74 -0.87 -7.94
C HIS A 227 -18.61 0.65 -7.99
N LEU A 228 -17.69 1.23 -7.23
CA LEU A 228 -17.38 2.67 -7.26
C LEU A 228 -16.29 3.02 -8.28
N ILE A 229 -15.63 2.03 -8.90
CA ILE A 229 -14.61 2.30 -9.93
C ILE A 229 -15.27 2.99 -11.13
N GLY A 230 -14.67 4.08 -11.59
CA GLY A 230 -15.19 4.92 -12.67
C GLY A 230 -16.11 6.06 -12.20
N THR A 231 -16.47 6.12 -10.90
CA THR A 231 -17.24 7.23 -10.33
C THR A 231 -16.35 8.46 -10.05
N PRO A 232 -16.90 9.68 -10.06
CA PRO A 232 -16.13 10.88 -9.68
C PRO A 232 -15.50 10.80 -8.29
N HIS A 233 -16.19 10.17 -7.32
CA HIS A 233 -15.68 9.96 -5.97
C HIS A 233 -14.38 9.14 -5.97
N ARG A 234 -14.40 7.97 -6.62
CA ARG A 234 -13.21 7.10 -6.73
C ARG A 234 -12.09 7.77 -7.52
N ALA A 235 -12.43 8.46 -8.61
CA ALA A 235 -11.45 9.16 -9.44
C ALA A 235 -10.71 10.24 -8.64
N ASN A 236 -11.43 11.01 -7.83
CA ASN A 236 -10.83 12.00 -6.95
C ASN A 236 -9.96 11.35 -5.86
N SER A 237 -10.40 10.23 -5.29
CA SER A 237 -9.62 9.54 -4.24
C SER A 237 -8.29 8.99 -4.79
N ARG A 238 -8.29 8.39 -5.98
CA ARG A 238 -7.07 7.90 -6.64
C ARG A 238 -6.13 9.00 -7.09
N ARG A 239 -6.64 10.23 -7.27
CA ARG A 239 -5.83 11.41 -7.59
C ARG A 239 -5.20 12.07 -6.36
N TRP A 240 -5.38 11.52 -5.16
CA TRP A 240 -4.92 12.13 -3.92
C TRP A 240 -3.42 12.47 -3.88
N LEU A 241 -2.55 11.57 -4.34
CA LEU A 241 -1.11 11.84 -4.38
C LEU A 241 -0.77 13.01 -5.31
N ALA A 242 -1.43 13.10 -6.47
CA ALA A 242 -1.26 14.22 -7.37
C ALA A 242 -1.74 15.54 -6.76
N TRP A 243 -2.82 15.51 -5.96
CA TRP A 243 -3.26 16.70 -5.20
C TRP A 243 -2.19 17.15 -4.22
N LEU A 244 -1.66 16.24 -3.42
CA LEU A 244 -0.64 16.55 -2.43
C LEU A 244 0.63 17.11 -3.06
N ARG A 245 1.13 16.48 -4.13
CA ARG A 245 2.33 16.95 -4.85
C ARG A 245 2.13 18.31 -5.52
N SER A 246 0.91 18.59 -5.98
CA SER A 246 0.54 19.88 -6.56
C SER A 246 0.43 20.98 -5.50
N ALA A 247 -0.20 20.67 -4.37
CA ALA A 247 -0.39 21.62 -3.27
C ALA A 247 0.88 21.89 -2.47
N TYR A 248 1.74 20.88 -2.31
CA TYR A 248 2.93 20.92 -1.47
C TYR A 248 4.18 20.45 -2.25
N PRO A 249 4.72 21.26 -3.17
CA PRO A 249 5.82 20.85 -4.05
C PRO A 249 7.13 20.57 -3.31
N LEU A 250 7.30 21.10 -2.08
CA LEU A 250 8.48 20.87 -1.24
C LEU A 250 8.30 19.67 -0.28
N THR A 251 7.14 19.02 -0.29
CA THR A 251 6.85 17.87 0.56
C THR A 251 7.27 16.58 -0.13
N GLU A 252 7.91 15.69 0.60
CA GLU A 252 8.20 14.35 0.11
C GLU A 252 6.92 13.51 0.16
N ILE A 253 6.37 13.11 -0.99
CA ILE A 253 5.23 12.19 -1.07
C ILE A 253 5.70 10.86 -1.66
N TRP A 254 5.92 9.88 -0.79
CA TRP A 254 6.56 8.61 -1.15
C TRP A 254 5.60 7.65 -1.85
N THR A 255 4.42 7.40 -1.27
CA THR A 255 3.41 6.50 -1.85
C THR A 255 2.03 6.77 -1.26
N GLY A 256 1.02 6.05 -1.73
CA GLY A 256 -0.33 6.10 -1.17
C GLY A 256 -1.30 5.11 -1.79
N TRP A 257 -2.44 5.00 -1.14
CA TRP A 257 -3.41 3.93 -1.33
C TRP A 257 -4.83 4.47 -1.26
N THR A 258 -5.77 3.65 -1.69
CA THR A 258 -7.19 3.98 -1.82
C THR A 258 -8.00 2.77 -1.39
N GLU A 259 -9.12 2.98 -0.69
CA GLU A 259 -9.96 1.92 -0.11
C GLU A 259 -9.19 0.91 0.74
N VAL A 260 -8.18 1.40 1.44
CA VAL A 260 -7.34 0.53 2.24
C VAL A 260 -8.04 0.21 3.56
N GLN A 261 -8.11 -1.08 3.88
CA GLN A 261 -8.53 -1.52 5.21
C GLN A 261 -7.32 -1.39 6.12
N LEU A 262 -7.42 -0.51 7.12
CA LEU A 262 -6.41 -0.37 8.15
C LEU A 262 -6.62 -1.43 9.25
N PRO A 263 -5.54 -1.96 9.85
CA PRO A 263 -5.63 -2.91 10.95
C PRO A 263 -6.25 -2.23 12.18
N GLU A 264 -6.98 -3.01 12.98
CA GLU A 264 -7.56 -2.63 14.28
C GLU A 264 -8.58 -1.47 14.27
N ILE A 265 -8.75 -0.76 13.15
CA ILE A 265 -9.76 0.29 12.99
C ILE A 265 -10.79 -0.09 11.94
N SER A 266 -12.05 0.20 12.25
CA SER A 266 -13.19 -0.10 11.37
C SER A 266 -13.36 0.91 10.23
N VAL A 267 -12.75 2.08 10.36
CA VAL A 267 -12.84 3.17 9.40
C VAL A 267 -11.93 2.92 8.21
N ARG A 268 -12.45 3.21 7.01
CA ARG A 268 -11.68 3.18 5.76
C ARG A 268 -11.57 4.58 5.18
N PRO A 269 -10.35 5.15 5.08
CA PRO A 269 -10.14 6.38 4.34
C PRO A 269 -10.50 6.20 2.87
N ASP A 270 -10.97 7.28 2.22
CA ASP A 270 -11.15 7.29 0.78
C ASP A 270 -9.80 7.16 0.06
N ALA A 271 -8.77 7.79 0.62
CA ALA A 271 -7.37 7.61 0.27
C ALA A 271 -6.43 7.88 1.44
N LEU A 272 -5.24 7.28 1.39
CA LEU A 272 -4.10 7.59 2.24
C LEU A 272 -2.92 7.93 1.36
N ALA A 273 -2.04 8.79 1.85
CA ALA A 273 -0.69 8.90 1.36
C ALA A 273 0.27 9.00 2.53
N TRP A 274 1.53 8.68 2.29
CA TRP A 274 2.57 8.69 3.31
C TRP A 274 3.82 9.37 2.74
N GLY A 275 4.46 10.16 3.59
CA GLY A 275 5.52 11.07 3.17
C GLY A 275 6.11 11.86 4.33
N ARG A 276 6.85 12.93 4.01
CA ARG A 276 7.45 13.86 4.97
C ARG A 276 7.12 15.30 4.62
N ILE A 277 6.49 16.01 5.57
CA ILE A 277 6.20 17.45 5.46
C ILE A 277 6.74 18.17 6.69
N GLN A 278 7.39 19.33 6.48
CA GLN A 278 7.97 20.16 7.55
C GLN A 278 8.89 19.36 8.50
N GLY A 279 9.65 18.39 7.96
CA GLY A 279 10.56 17.54 8.74
C GLY A 279 9.93 16.33 9.43
N PHE A 280 8.61 16.19 9.42
CA PHE A 280 7.92 15.10 10.09
C PHE A 280 7.41 14.05 9.10
N GLU A 281 7.70 12.79 9.40
CA GLU A 281 7.02 11.67 8.76
C GLU A 281 5.52 11.75 9.06
N THR A 282 4.70 11.65 8.02
CA THR A 282 3.31 12.08 8.05
C THR A 282 2.43 11.14 7.25
N MET A 283 1.28 10.79 7.83
CA MET A 283 0.15 10.16 7.16
C MET A 283 -0.82 11.23 6.69
N PHE A 284 -1.07 11.28 5.38
CA PHE A 284 -2.02 12.18 4.73
C PHE A 284 -3.33 11.44 4.49
N TRP A 285 -4.29 11.67 5.38
CA TRP A 285 -5.59 11.01 5.38
C TRP A 285 -6.59 11.80 4.53
N LEU A 286 -7.30 11.15 3.61
CA LEU A 286 -8.33 11.80 2.78
C LEU A 286 -9.73 11.30 3.10
N GLU A 287 -10.63 12.26 3.29
CA GLU A 287 -12.09 12.08 3.25
C GLU A 287 -12.71 13.00 2.18
N LEU A 288 -13.44 12.39 1.26
CA LEU A 288 -14.24 13.07 0.26
C LEU A 288 -15.68 13.19 0.75
N GLY A 289 -16.15 14.43 0.88
CA GLY A 289 -17.52 14.69 1.30
C GLY A 289 -18.49 14.61 0.13
N ASP A 290 -19.61 13.89 0.33
CA ASP A 290 -20.76 13.87 -0.57
C ASP A 290 -21.88 14.79 -0.07
N GLU A 291 -22.81 15.16 -0.96
CA GLU A 291 -23.90 16.09 -0.64
C GLU A 291 -25.16 15.41 -0.09
N HIS A 292 -25.12 14.08 0.10
CA HIS A 292 -26.33 13.29 0.35
C HIS A 292 -26.65 13.07 1.83
N LYS A 293 -25.78 13.51 2.75
CA LYS A 293 -25.93 13.28 4.19
C LYS A 293 -26.42 14.51 4.92
N LYS A 294 -27.17 14.30 6.00
CA LYS A 294 -27.61 15.42 6.87
C LYS A 294 -26.42 15.96 7.66
N ARG A 295 -26.47 17.25 8.03
CA ARG A 295 -25.40 17.92 8.80
C ARG A 295 -24.98 17.17 10.08
N MET A 296 -25.95 16.70 10.87
CA MET A 296 -25.66 15.95 12.11
C MET A 296 -24.97 14.62 11.83
N GLU A 297 -25.32 13.98 10.71
CA GLU A 297 -24.70 12.73 10.29
C GLU A 297 -23.26 12.96 9.82
N ILE A 298 -23.02 14.01 9.03
CA ILE A 298 -21.68 14.44 8.62
C ILE A 298 -20.81 14.66 9.86
N GLN A 299 -21.30 15.44 10.83
CA GLN A 299 -20.54 15.73 12.05
C GLN A 299 -20.20 14.46 12.84
N ARG A 300 -21.15 13.54 12.99
CA ARG A 300 -20.93 12.26 13.68
C ARG A 300 -19.89 11.42 12.97
N ILE A 301 -20.01 11.27 11.65
CA ILE A 301 -19.08 10.49 10.83
C ILE A 301 -17.67 11.09 10.91
N THR A 302 -17.55 12.40 10.76
CA THR A 302 -16.26 13.10 10.85
C THR A 302 -15.59 12.83 12.20
N ARG A 303 -16.28 12.96 13.34
CA ARG A 303 -15.68 12.71 14.66
C ARG A 303 -15.14 11.28 14.79
N ILE A 304 -15.92 10.29 14.37
CA ILE A 304 -15.50 8.88 14.42
C ILE A 304 -14.26 8.67 13.55
N ARG A 305 -14.29 9.16 12.31
CA ARG A 305 -13.18 9.00 11.36
C ARG A 305 -11.91 9.71 11.82
N LEU A 306 -12.05 10.92 12.37
CA LEU A 306 -10.94 11.70 12.91
C LEU A 306 -10.29 10.99 14.09
N ALA A 307 -11.10 10.49 15.03
CA ALA A 307 -10.62 9.76 16.21
C ALA A 307 -9.87 8.49 15.79
N SER A 308 -10.43 7.69 14.88
CA SER A 308 -9.76 6.49 14.36
C SER A 308 -8.47 6.81 13.60
N ALA A 309 -8.44 7.90 12.82
CA ALA A 309 -7.23 8.33 12.12
C ALA A 309 -6.13 8.73 13.12
N LEU A 310 -6.49 9.45 14.17
CA LEU A 310 -5.57 9.86 15.23
C LEU A 310 -5.03 8.65 16.00
N GLU A 311 -5.91 7.75 16.43
CA GLU A 311 -5.54 6.51 17.13
C GLU A 311 -4.54 5.69 16.31
N PHE A 312 -4.81 5.51 15.02
CA PHE A 312 -3.92 4.80 14.11
C PHE A 312 -2.53 5.44 14.02
N CYS A 313 -2.47 6.77 13.94
CA CYS A 313 -1.21 7.50 13.82
C CYS A 313 -0.42 7.49 15.14
N GLN A 314 -1.10 7.64 16.28
CA GLN A 314 -0.49 7.64 17.62
C GLN A 314 0.18 6.31 17.95
N GLN A 315 -0.43 5.19 17.57
CA GLN A 315 0.14 3.84 17.79
C GLN A 315 1.49 3.64 17.09
N THR A 316 1.78 4.40 16.03
CA THR A 316 2.98 4.24 15.20
C THR A 316 3.92 5.45 15.24
N GLY A 317 3.55 6.51 15.97
CA GLY A 317 4.35 7.72 16.15
C GLY A 317 4.42 8.64 14.92
N VAL A 318 3.62 8.37 13.88
CA VAL A 318 3.55 9.21 12.67
C VAL A 318 2.62 10.40 12.89
N ARG A 319 2.91 11.55 12.31
CA ARG A 319 1.99 12.71 12.37
C ARG A 319 0.82 12.55 11.41
N LEU A 320 -0.29 13.22 11.70
CA LEU A 320 -1.50 13.15 10.88
C LEU A 320 -1.82 14.48 10.20
N VAL A 321 -1.95 14.46 8.87
CA VAL A 321 -2.64 15.51 8.13
C VAL A 321 -3.99 14.95 7.67
N TYR A 322 -5.07 15.41 8.30
CA TYR A 322 -6.43 15.01 7.96
C TYR A 322 -7.04 15.98 6.94
N ALA A 323 -7.23 15.52 5.71
CA ALA A 323 -7.80 16.29 4.62
C ALA A 323 -9.27 15.97 4.42
N GLN A 324 -10.13 16.98 4.60
CA GLN A 324 -11.52 16.93 4.17
C GLN A 324 -11.70 17.74 2.88
N ILE A 325 -12.00 17.04 1.80
CA ILE A 325 -12.26 17.67 0.50
C ILE A 325 -13.74 17.51 0.17
N SER A 326 -14.48 18.62 0.19
CA SER A 326 -15.94 18.57 0.07
C SER A 326 -16.53 19.90 -0.42
N PRO A 327 -17.82 19.93 -0.80
CA PRO A 327 -18.54 21.18 -1.07
C PRO A 327 -18.58 22.10 0.16
N LYS A 328 -18.67 23.42 -0.04
CA LYS A 328 -18.55 24.44 1.02
C LYS A 328 -19.49 24.21 2.22
N TRP A 329 -20.72 23.77 1.98
CA TRP A 329 -21.67 23.56 3.07
C TRP A 329 -21.30 22.33 3.92
N VAL A 330 -20.72 21.29 3.31
CA VAL A 330 -20.18 20.12 4.00
C VAL A 330 -18.94 20.51 4.80
N GLN A 331 -18.06 21.33 4.24
CA GLN A 331 -16.90 21.88 4.97
C GLN A 331 -17.33 22.59 6.25
N LYS A 332 -18.40 23.40 6.20
CA LYS A 332 -18.94 24.08 7.38
C LYS A 332 -19.46 23.10 8.44
N ALA A 333 -20.11 22.01 8.01
CA ALA A 333 -20.54 20.95 8.92
C ALA A 333 -19.34 20.24 9.56
N VAL A 334 -18.31 19.92 8.77
CA VAL A 334 -17.07 19.27 9.21
C VAL A 334 -16.28 20.16 10.18
N GLY A 335 -16.12 21.46 9.87
CA GLY A 335 -15.41 22.39 10.74
C GLY A 335 -16.00 22.50 12.14
N MET A 336 -17.31 22.26 12.31
CA MET A 336 -17.98 22.20 13.62
C MET A 336 -17.80 20.86 14.35
N ALA A 337 -17.37 19.82 13.64
CA ALA A 337 -17.06 18.52 14.20
C ALA A 337 -15.60 18.38 14.60
N LEU A 338 -14.71 19.17 14.00
CA LEU A 338 -13.30 19.22 14.36
C LEU A 338 -13.15 19.90 15.73
N SER A 339 -12.65 19.15 16.70
CA SER A 339 -12.24 19.65 18.01
C SER A 339 -10.87 20.35 17.92
N PRO A 340 -10.41 21.04 18.97
CA PRO A 340 -9.01 21.47 19.04
C PRO A 340 -8.09 20.27 18.72
N LEU A 341 -7.17 20.47 17.78
CA LEU A 341 -6.31 19.40 17.31
C LEU A 341 -5.06 19.28 18.18
N PRO A 342 -4.55 18.06 18.41
CA PRO A 342 -3.28 17.89 19.11
C PRO A 342 -2.10 18.39 18.26
N PRO A 343 -0.93 18.70 18.86
CA PRO A 343 0.21 19.30 18.16
C PRO A 343 0.86 18.41 17.08
N ASP A 344 0.57 17.12 17.07
CA ASP A 344 1.02 16.13 16.09
C ASP A 344 0.03 15.93 14.93
N MET A 345 -1.04 16.73 14.90
CA MET A 345 -2.10 16.65 13.92
C MET A 345 -2.41 18.01 13.29
N ALA A 346 -2.70 18.01 12.00
CA ALA A 346 -3.25 19.15 11.27
C ALA A 346 -4.50 18.71 10.52
N ALA A 347 -5.49 19.60 10.36
CA ALA A 347 -6.63 19.35 9.50
C ALA A 347 -6.71 20.39 8.39
N VAL A 348 -6.84 19.93 7.15
CA VAL A 348 -6.99 20.79 5.97
C VAL A 348 -8.36 20.58 5.36
N THR A 349 -9.07 21.67 5.07
CA THR A 349 -10.39 21.63 4.45
C THR A 349 -10.37 22.38 3.12
N ALA A 350 -10.83 21.74 2.04
CA ALA A 350 -10.75 22.33 0.71
C ALA A 350 -11.93 21.91 -0.19
N SER A 351 -12.13 22.63 -1.28
CA SER A 351 -13.19 22.35 -2.25
C SER A 351 -12.80 21.28 -3.27
N THR A 352 -13.73 20.36 -3.56
CA THR A 352 -13.61 19.41 -4.69
C THR A 352 -13.44 20.09 -6.05
N ARG A 353 -13.79 21.38 -6.18
CA ARG A 353 -13.69 22.14 -7.44
C ARG A 353 -12.29 22.70 -7.73
N ARG A 354 -11.38 22.67 -6.76
CA ARG A 354 -10.04 23.27 -6.87
C ARG A 354 -8.97 22.19 -6.74
N PHE A 355 -8.80 21.40 -7.79
CA PHE A 355 -7.77 20.37 -7.86
C PHE A 355 -6.39 20.93 -7.50
N GLY A 356 -5.64 20.21 -6.66
CA GLY A 356 -4.26 20.56 -6.31
C GLY A 356 -4.10 21.81 -5.45
N LYS A 357 -5.21 22.41 -4.97
CA LYS A 357 -5.17 23.55 -4.06
C LYS A 357 -5.63 23.12 -2.69
N LEU A 358 -4.68 23.02 -1.76
CA LEU A 358 -4.92 22.81 -0.34
C LEU A 358 -4.37 24.00 0.45
N PRO A 359 -4.96 24.34 1.61
CA PRO A 359 -4.37 25.33 2.49
C PRO A 359 -3.05 24.82 3.08
N THR A 360 -2.22 25.72 3.59
CA THR A 360 -0.98 25.37 4.29
C THR A 360 -1.27 24.44 5.47
N VAL A 361 -0.38 23.46 5.68
CA VAL A 361 -0.42 22.59 6.85
C VAL A 361 0.13 23.34 8.05
N GLU A 362 -0.71 23.50 9.08
CA GLU A 362 -0.37 24.09 10.36
C GLU A 362 -0.66 23.07 11.47
N TRP A 363 0.38 22.63 12.18
CA TRP A 363 0.24 21.65 13.26
C TRP A 363 -0.55 22.21 14.43
N GLY A 364 -1.48 21.43 14.97
CA GLY A 364 -2.43 21.84 16.01
C GLY A 364 -3.58 22.71 15.50
N ALA A 365 -3.69 22.95 14.18
CA ALA A 365 -4.65 23.88 13.61
C ALA A 365 -5.49 23.29 12.47
N ILE A 366 -6.65 23.91 12.26
CA ILE A 366 -7.57 23.63 11.15
C ILE A 366 -7.43 24.78 10.14
N THR A 367 -7.02 24.47 8.91
CA THR A 367 -6.91 25.44 7.84
C THR A 367 -7.93 25.17 6.72
N THR A 368 -8.41 26.22 6.05
CA THR A 368 -9.51 26.14 5.08
C THR A 368 -9.22 26.94 3.80
N LEU A 369 -9.62 26.41 2.64
CA LEU A 369 -9.48 27.07 1.32
C LEU A 369 -10.73 27.01 0.42
#